data_AF-A0A6N3J2C0-F1
#
_entry.id   AF-A0A6N3J2C0-F1
#
_cell.length_a   1.000
_cell.length_b   1.000
_cell.length_c   1.000
_cell.angle_alpha   90.00
_cell.angle_beta   90.00
_cell.angle_gamma   90.00
#
_symmetry.space_group_name_H-M   'P 1'
#
loop_
_entity.id
_entity.type
_entity.pdbx_description
1 polymer ?
#
loop_
_entity_poly.entity_id
_entity_poly.type
_entity_poly.pdbx_seq_one_letter_code
_entity_poly.pdbx_strand_id
1 'polypeptide(L)'
;MNSVMHTRRTLAIWLVAILVLLSVASAVHSVSHLKDDSTTHCALCLHQHQTQHALTSTPFHFQLSQQSYIRVEFQVVSFEQLFSRFFNSRAPPITA
;
A
#
# COMPACT_ATOMS: atom_id res chain seq x y z
N MET A 1 27.33 -6.26 -30.39
CA MET A 1 25.95 -6.03 -29.92
C MET A 1 25.84 -5.18 -28.65
N ASN A 2 26.82 -5.17 -27.73
CA ASN A 2 26.69 -4.50 -26.43
C ASN A 2 26.59 -2.95 -26.52
N SER A 3 27.34 -2.31 -27.44
CA SER A 3 27.34 -0.85 -27.61
C SER A 3 25.95 -0.28 -27.98
N VAL A 4 25.20 -0.98 -28.84
CA VAL A 4 23.84 -0.58 -29.27
C VAL A 4 22.83 -0.68 -28.13
N MET A 5 22.99 -1.64 -27.22
CA MET A 5 22.14 -1.74 -26.03
C MET A 5 22.43 -0.63 -25.03
N HIS A 6 23.71 -0.25 -24.86
CA HIS A 6 24.09 0.87 -24.01
C HIS A 6 23.55 2.21 -24.53
N THR A 7 23.64 2.49 -25.83
CA THR A 7 23.09 3.73 -26.41
C THR A 7 21.57 3.82 -26.26
N ARG A 8 20.84 2.72 -26.52
CA ARG A 8 19.38 2.66 -26.31
C ARG A 8 18.99 2.87 -24.86
N ARG A 9 19.73 2.28 -23.92
CA ARG A 9 19.48 2.45 -22.48
C ARG A 9 19.73 3.89 -22.04
N THR A 10 20.81 4.50 -22.51
CA THR A 10 21.11 5.91 -22.21
C THR A 10 20.04 6.83 -22.78
N LEU A 11 19.61 6.63 -24.02
CA LEU A 11 18.49 7.40 -24.61
C LEU A 11 17.20 7.22 -23.83
N ALA A 12 16.85 5.99 -23.43
CA ALA A 12 15.66 5.74 -22.62
C ALA A 12 15.73 6.48 -21.27
N ILE A 13 16.88 6.47 -20.59
CA ILE A 13 17.07 7.19 -19.32
C ILE A 13 16.92 8.70 -19.53
N TRP A 14 17.50 9.27 -20.59
CA TRP A 14 17.35 10.70 -20.90
C TRP A 14 15.92 11.07 -21.22
N LEU A 15 15.21 10.24 -21.99
CA LEU A 15 13.79 10.45 -22.29
C LEU A 15 12.95 10.42 -21.02
N VAL A 16 13.19 9.47 -20.12
CA VAL A 16 12.50 9.41 -18.82
C VAL A 16 12.80 10.65 -17.98
N ALA A 17 14.06 11.10 -17.92
CA ALA A 17 14.43 12.30 -17.18
C ALA A 17 13.71 13.56 -17.72
N ILE A 18 13.63 13.71 -19.04
CA ILE A 18 12.89 14.79 -19.69
C ILE A 18 11.40 14.71 -19.33
N LEU A 19 10.79 13.52 -19.41
CA LEU A 19 9.37 13.33 -19.07
C LEU A 19 9.06 13.69 -17.61
N VAL A 20 9.95 13.33 -16.67
CA VAL A 20 9.78 13.69 -15.25
C VAL A 20 9.83 15.21 -15.06
N LEU A 21 10.79 15.90 -15.69
CA LEU A 21 10.89 17.36 -15.62
C LEU A 21 9.64 18.05 -16.20
N LEU A 22 9.15 17.57 -17.36
CA LEU A 22 7.95 18.11 -17.98
C LEU A 22 6.70 17.87 -17.12
N SER A 23 6.60 16.74 -16.42
CA SER A 23 5.48 16.44 -15.51
C SER A 23 5.42 17.39 -14.32
N VAL A 24 6.58 17.82 -13.79
CA VAL A 24 6.63 18.80 -12.70
C VAL A 24 6.27 20.19 -13.21
N ALA A 25 6.81 20.58 -14.37
CA ALA A 25 6.52 21.86 -14.99
C ALA A 25 5.02 22.01 -15.32
N SER A 26 4.38 20.96 -15.83
CA SER A 26 2.94 20.98 -16.14
C SER A 26 2.07 21.05 -14.89
N ALA A 27 2.45 20.35 -13.81
CA ALA A 27 1.73 20.41 -12.54
C ALA A 27 1.82 21.80 -11.87
N VAL A 28 2.99 22.46 -11.89
CA VAL A 28 3.11 23.83 -11.37
C VAL A 28 2.31 24.81 -12.25
N HIS A 29 2.33 24.61 -13.56
CA HIS A 29 1.60 25.47 -14.50
C HIS A 29 0.08 25.32 -14.39
N SER A 30 -0.44 24.12 -14.12
CA SER A 30 -1.88 23.89 -13.92
C SER A 30 -2.39 24.58 -12.64
N VAL A 31 -1.57 24.67 -11.59
CA VAL A 31 -1.90 25.44 -10.37
C VAL A 31 -2.00 26.94 -10.67
N SER A 32 -1.14 27.47 -11.55
CA SER A 32 -1.25 28.87 -11.99
C SER A 32 -2.55 29.14 -12.76
N HIS A 33 -2.99 28.19 -13.60
CA HIS A 33 -4.29 28.23 -14.29
C HIS A 33 -5.51 28.02 -13.38
N LEU A 34 -5.32 27.69 -12.10
CA LEU A 34 -6.42 27.60 -11.14
C LEU A 34 -6.82 29.00 -10.61
N LYS A 35 -5.93 29.99 -10.79
CA LYS A 35 -6.14 31.38 -10.37
C LYS A 35 -6.63 32.26 -11.52
N ASP A 36 -6.26 31.92 -12.76
CA ASP A 36 -6.74 32.56 -13.98
C ASP A 36 -7.93 31.77 -14.52
N ASP A 37 -8.97 32.47 -14.98
CA ASP A 37 -10.25 31.88 -15.39
C ASP A 37 -10.06 30.70 -16.38
N SER A 38 -10.84 29.63 -16.20
CA SER A 38 -10.59 28.28 -16.78
C SER A 38 -10.71 28.15 -18.31
N THR A 39 -10.70 29.27 -19.03
CA THR A 39 -10.99 29.37 -20.47
C THR A 39 -9.72 29.49 -21.32
N THR A 40 -8.55 29.66 -20.72
CA THR A 40 -7.29 29.71 -21.47
C THR A 40 -6.82 28.31 -21.85
N HIS A 41 -7.07 27.91 -23.11
CA HIS A 41 -6.57 26.66 -23.67
C HIS A 41 -5.03 26.68 -23.78
N CYS A 42 -4.34 26.11 -22.80
CA CYS A 42 -2.89 25.97 -22.83
C CYS A 42 -2.47 24.65 -23.49
N ALA A 43 -1.54 24.72 -24.45
CA ALA A 43 -0.97 23.55 -25.12
C ALA A 43 -0.29 22.58 -24.13
N LEU A 44 0.23 23.09 -23.02
CA LEU A 44 0.93 22.31 -22.00
C LEU A 44 -0.05 21.47 -21.16
N CYS A 45 -1.22 22.03 -20.83
CA CYS A 45 -2.31 21.30 -20.18
C CYS A 45 -2.92 20.23 -21.11
N LEU A 46 -3.03 20.52 -22.41
CA LEU A 46 -3.48 19.55 -23.41
C LEU A 46 -2.48 18.39 -23.52
N HIS A 47 -1.18 18.68 -23.53
CA HIS A 47 -0.16 17.64 -23.56
C HIS A 47 -0.17 16.79 -22.28
N GLN A 48 -0.31 17.42 -21.11
CA GLN A 48 -0.50 16.69 -19.85
C GLN A 48 -1.72 15.77 -19.92
N HIS A 49 -2.87 16.27 -20.37
CA HIS A 49 -4.08 15.48 -20.55
C HIS A 49 -3.83 14.27 -21.47
N GLN A 50 -3.20 14.48 -22.64
CA GLN A 50 -2.83 13.40 -23.55
C GLN A 50 -1.91 12.37 -22.89
N THR A 51 -0.90 12.80 -22.12
CA THR A 51 0.01 11.86 -21.44
C THR A 51 -0.68 11.05 -20.34
N GLN A 52 -1.59 11.65 -19.58
CA GLN A 52 -2.37 10.96 -18.56
C GLN A 52 -3.32 9.92 -19.17
N HIS A 53 -3.83 10.18 -20.37
CA HIS A 53 -4.71 9.27 -21.11
C HIS A 53 -3.98 8.38 -22.13
N ALA A 54 -2.66 8.53 -22.30
CA ALA A 54 -1.87 7.73 -23.23
C ALA A 54 -1.69 6.28 -22.76
N LEU A 55 -1.72 6.05 -21.44
CA LEU A 55 -1.67 4.72 -20.84
C LEU A 55 -3.10 4.28 -20.55
N THR A 56 -3.55 3.20 -21.20
CA THR A 56 -4.84 2.58 -20.93
C THR A 56 -4.84 2.06 -19.49
N SER A 57 -5.38 2.85 -18.56
CA SER A 57 -5.61 2.43 -17.18
C SER A 57 -6.82 1.51 -17.16
N THR A 58 -6.61 0.21 -17.31
CA THR A 58 -7.67 -0.77 -17.03
C THR A 58 -7.84 -0.88 -15.51
N PRO A 59 -9.08 -0.79 -14.99
CA PRO A 59 -9.29 -1.02 -13.57
C PRO A 59 -8.86 -2.46 -13.23
N PHE A 60 -7.93 -2.59 -12.29
CA PHE A 60 -7.45 -3.89 -11.83
C PHE A 60 -8.55 -4.56 -11.02
N HIS A 61 -9.28 -5.51 -11.64
CA HIS A 61 -10.36 -6.24 -10.99
C HIS A 61 -9.82 -7.53 -10.36
N PHE A 62 -9.55 -7.47 -9.05
CA PHE A 62 -9.12 -8.64 -8.29
C PHE A 62 -10.33 -9.33 -7.65
N GLN A 63 -10.67 -10.54 -8.11
CA GLN A 63 -11.66 -11.36 -7.43
C GLN A 63 -11.03 -12.01 -6.19
N LEU A 64 -11.23 -11.40 -5.02
CA LEU A 64 -10.92 -12.05 -3.75
C LEU A 64 -11.88 -13.22 -3.54
N SER A 65 -11.36 -14.45 -3.55
CA SER A 65 -12.12 -15.61 -3.09
C SER A 65 -12.22 -15.56 -1.56
N GLN A 66 -13.45 -15.56 -1.06
CA GLN A 66 -13.70 -15.62 0.38
C GLN A 66 -13.29 -17.01 0.89
N GLN A 67 -12.23 -17.10 1.68
CA GLN A 67 -11.85 -18.34 2.35
C GLN A 67 -12.84 -18.66 3.46
N SER A 68 -13.35 -19.89 3.48
CA SER A 68 -14.14 -20.44 4.58
C SER A 68 -13.28 -21.34 5.46
N TYR A 69 -13.74 -21.58 6.69
CA TYR A 69 -13.11 -22.49 7.63
C TYR A 69 -14.13 -23.48 8.18
N ILE A 70 -13.64 -24.64 8.59
CA ILE A 70 -14.46 -25.67 9.24
C ILE A 70 -14.48 -25.35 10.73
N ARG A 71 -15.69 -25.16 11.28
CA ARG A 71 -15.88 -25.07 12.73
C ARG A 71 -15.83 -26.47 13.33
N VAL A 72 -14.91 -26.66 14.28
CA VAL A 72 -14.85 -27.87 15.10
C VAL A 72 -15.17 -27.46 16.52
N GLU A 73 -16.27 -27.98 17.05
CA GLU A 73 -16.64 -27.81 18.46
C GLU A 73 -16.11 -29.01 19.25
N PHE A 74 -15.45 -28.73 20.37
CA PHE A 74 -14.97 -29.74 21.30
C PHE A 74 -15.75 -29.63 22.61
N GLN A 75 -16.18 -30.78 23.13
CA GLN A 75 -16.85 -30.85 24.42
C GLN A 75 -15.77 -30.75 25.51
N VAL A 76 -15.72 -29.62 26.20
CA VAL A 76 -14.84 -29.45 27.36
C VAL A 76 -15.49 -30.18 28.54
N VAL A 77 -14.80 -31.19 29.08
CA VAL A 77 -15.22 -31.85 30.31
C VAL A 77 -14.85 -30.94 31.48
N SER A 78 -15.84 -30.27 32.06
CA SER A 78 -15.67 -29.57 33.34
C SER A 78 -15.76 -30.58 34.48
N PHE A 79 -14.82 -30.48 35.43
CA PHE A 79 -14.91 -31.21 36.69
C PHE A 79 -14.76 -30.21 37.84
N GLU A 80 -15.59 -30.39 38.86
CA GLU A 80 -15.44 -29.67 40.11
C GLU A 80 -14.46 -30.43 40.98
N GLN A 81 -13.37 -29.76 41.37
CA GLN A 81 -12.43 -30.30 42.34
C GLN A 81 -12.61 -29.56 43.64
N LEU A 82 -12.94 -30.30 44.70
CA LEU A 82 -12.93 -29.75 46.05
C LEU A 82 -11.52 -29.29 46.40
N PHE A 83 -11.41 -28.04 46.85
CA PHE A 83 -10.14 -27.48 47.30
C PHE A 83 -9.60 -28.31 48.47
N SER A 84 -8.42 -28.91 48.29
CA SER A 84 -7.71 -29.63 49.34
C SER A 84 -6.33 -29.00 49.54
N ARG A 85 -5.97 -28.77 50.80
CA ARG A 85 -4.70 -28.21 51.21
C ARG A 85 -4.04 -29.17 52.19
N PHE A 86 -2.91 -29.73 51.81
CA PHE A 86 -2.06 -30.50 52.71
C PHE A 86 -1.03 -29.57 53.35
N PHE A 87 -1.17 -29.35 54.65
CA PHE A 87 -0.14 -28.68 55.44
C PHE A 87 0.80 -29.73 56.01
N ASN A 88 1.99 -29.88 55.44
CA ASN A 88 3.00 -30.82 55.94
C ASN A 88 3.83 -30.28 57.13
N SER A 89 3.37 -29.23 57.80
CA SER A 89 4.00 -28.70 59.00
C SER A 89 2.97 -28.14 59.97
N ARG A 90 2.85 -28.79 61.13
CA ARG A 90 2.12 -28.26 62.30
C ARG A 90 3.06 -27.41 63.16
N ALA A 91 3.81 -26.49 62.55
CA ALA A 91 4.51 -25.47 63.32
C ALA A 91 3.72 -24.16 63.20
N PRO A 92 3.11 -23.64 64.28
CA PRO A 92 2.64 -22.26 64.27
C PRO A 92 3.82 -21.32 63.97
N PRO A 93 3.61 -20.16 63.31
CA PRO A 93 4.67 -19.16 63.16
C PRO A 93 5.20 -18.81 64.55
N ILE A 94 6.51 -18.99 64.77
CA ILE A 94 7.15 -18.52 66.00
C ILE A 94 7.09 -16.99 65.94
N THR A 95 6.42 -16.42 66.92
CA THR A 95 6.10 -14.99 67.13
C THR A 95 7.18 -13.99 66.68
N ALA A 96 6.72 -12.84 66.17
CA ALA A 96 7.34 -11.54 66.40
C ALA A 96 6.29 -10.64 67.07
#